data_AF-A0A389M182-F1
#
_entry.id   AF-A0A389M182-F1
#
_cell.length_a   1.000
_cell.length_b   1.000
_cell.length_c   1.000
_cell.angle_alpha   90.00
_cell.angle_beta   90.00
_cell.angle_gamma   90.00
#
_symmetry.space_group_name_H-M   'P 1'
#
loop_
_entity.id
_entity.type
_entity.pdbx_description
1 polymer ?
#
loop_
_entity_poly.entity_id
_entity_poly.type
_entity_poly.pdbx_seq_one_letter_code
_entity_poly.pdbx_strand_id
1 'polypeptide(L)' 'MKILLFIVPLATILVIVCGIGFFWAVRSRQFDDLDGPAHQILFDDEPDQDNK' A
#
# COMPACT_ATOMS: atom_id res chain seq x y z
N MET A 1 26.45 0.84 25.95
CA MET A 1 25.93 2.22 25.94
C MET A 1 26.11 2.96 24.61
N LYS A 2 27.20 2.78 23.85
CA LYS A 2 27.38 3.46 22.54
C LYS A 2 26.38 3.04 21.47
N ILE A 3 25.87 1.81 21.49
CA ILE A 3 24.95 1.29 20.47
C ILE A 3 23.60 2.02 20.43
N LEU A 4 23.13 2.49 21.59
CA LEU A 4 21.89 3.25 21.70
C LEU A 4 21.95 4.56 20.91
N LEU A 5 23.13 5.17 20.81
CA LEU A 5 23.35 6.39 20.01
C LEU A 5 23.19 6.14 18.50
N PHE A 6 23.28 4.90 18.03
CA PHE A 6 23.02 4.53 16.64
C PHE A 6 21.59 4.04 16.44
N ILE A 7 21.07 3.24 17.39
CA ILE A 7 19.72 2.65 17.28
C ILE A 7 18.63 3.71 17.41
N VAL A 8 18.77 4.66 18.33
CA VAL A 8 17.77 5.73 18.53
C VAL A 8 17.54 6.55 17.26
N PRO A 9 18.56 7.18 16.63
CA PRO A 9 18.33 7.95 15.41
C PRO A 9 17.87 7.09 14.24
N LEU A 10 18.37 5.84 14.11
CA LEU A 10 17.92 4.92 13.07
C LEU A 10 16.42 4.62 13.21
N ALA A 11 15.95 4.32 14.42
CA ALA A 11 14.55 4.09 14.70
C ALA A 11 13.70 5.35 14.46
N THR A 12 14.18 6.53 14.84
CA THR A 12 13.50 7.80 14.59
C THR A 12 13.32 8.05 13.09
N ILE A 13 14.37 7.84 12.28
CA ILE A 13 14.29 7.98 10.82
C ILE A 13 13.26 7.00 10.25
N LEU A 14 13.28 5.74 10.71
CA LEU A 14 12.33 4.73 10.26
C LEU A 14 10.88 5.15 10.57
N VAL A 15 10.60 5.65 11.78
CA VAL A 15 9.28 6.16 12.15
C VAL A 15 8.86 7.34 11.27
N ILE A 16 9.76 8.26 10.97
CA ILE A 16 9.47 9.40 10.08
C ILE A 16 9.14 8.91 8.66
N VAL A 17 9.93 7.98 8.11
CA VAL A 17 9.70 7.42 6.77
C VAL A 17 8.35 6.68 6.73
N CYS A 18 8.05 5.86 7.73
CA CYS A 18 6.76 5.19 7.85
C CYS A 18 5.61 6.20 7.96
N GLY A 19 5.78 7.27 8.73
CA GLY A 19 4.79 8.35 8.85
C GLY A 19 4.52 9.02 7.50
N ILE A 20 5.57 9.43 6.78
CA ILE A 20 5.44 10.04 5.45
C ILE A 20 4.74 9.08 4.48
N GLY A 21 5.17 7.80 4.44
CA GLY A 21 4.57 6.78 3.60
C GLY A 21 3.09 6.55 3.91
N PHE A 22 2.73 6.53 5.19
CA PHE A 22 1.35 6.40 5.63
C PHE A 22 0.49 7.58 5.18
N PHE A 23 0.95 8.82 5.41
CA PHE A 23 0.22 10.02 4.97
C PHE A 23 0.09 10.08 3.44
N TRP A 24 1.12 9.64 2.70
CA TRP A 24 1.07 9.54 1.24
C TRP A 24 0.04 8.51 0.77
N ALA A 25 0.02 7.30 1.36
CA ALA A 25 -0.94 6.24 1.04
C ALA A 25 -2.40 6.65 1.31
N VAL A 26 -2.64 7.35 2.42
CA VAL A 26 -3.96 7.90 2.74
C VAL A 26 -4.38 8.97 1.71
N ARG A 27 -3.46 9.87 1.35
CA ARG A 27 -3.72 10.91 0.33
C ARG A 27 -3.96 10.31 -1.06
N SER A 28 -3.28 9.22 -1.39
CA SER A 28 -3.41 8.54 -2.67
C SER A 28 -4.63 7.62 -2.76
N ARG A 29 -5.51 7.60 -1.75
CA ARG A 29 -6.71 6.76 -1.70
C ARG A 29 -6.40 5.27 -1.92
N GLN A 30 -5.22 4.81 -1.48
CA GLN A 30 -4.77 3.43 -1.70
C GLN A 30 -5.72 2.39 -1.08
N PHE A 31 -6.49 2.79 -0.06
CA PHE A 31 -7.43 1.93 0.65
C PHE A 31 -8.88 2.08 0.16
N ASP A 32 -9.15 2.91 -0.85
CA ASP A 32 -10.50 3.09 -1.39
C ASP A 32 -10.88 1.95 -2.36
N ASP A 33 -9.89 1.24 -2.91
CA ASP A 33 -10.08 0.10 -3.82
C ASP A 33 -9.72 -1.23 -3.13
N LEU A 34 -10.58 -1.65 -2.19
CA LEU A 34 -10.51 -2.98 -1.57
C LEU A 34 -11.38 -4.01 -2.30
N ASP A 35 -12.31 -3.55 -3.14
CA ASP A 35 -13.29 -4.37 -3.86
C ASP A 35 -12.82 -4.78 -5.27
N GLY A 36 -11.90 -4.04 -5.89
CA GLY A 36 -11.39 -4.27 -7.23
C GLY A 36 -10.77 -5.66 -7.48
N PRO A 37 -9.93 -6.21 -6.58
CA PRO A 37 -9.32 -7.53 -6.78
C PRO A 37 -10.29 -8.70 -6.64
N ALA A 38 -11.29 -8.57 -5.75
CA ALA A 38 -12.25 -9.64 -5.47
C ALA A 38 -13.28 -9.82 -6.59
N HIS A 39 -13.57 -8.76 -7.35
CA HIS A 39 -14.47 -8.83 -8.50
C HIS A 39 -13.79 -9.39 -9.76
N GLN A 40 -12.48 -9.20 -9.95
CA GLN A 40 -11.75 -9.72 -11.12
C GLN A 40 -11.79 -11.26 -11.19
N ILE A 41 -11.58 -11.95 -10.06
CA ILE A 41 -11.54 -13.42 -10.04
C ILE A 41 -12.87 -14.11 -10.41
N LEU A 42 -14.00 -13.40 -10.33
CA LEU A 42 -15.31 -13.93 -10.69
C LEU A 42 -15.66 -13.70 -12.18
N PHE A 43 -15.07 -12.70 -12.83
CA PHE A 43 -15.42 -12.27 -14.19
C PHE A 43 -14.28 -12.44 -15.22
N ASP A 44 -13.08 -12.84 -14.79
CA ASP A 44 -11.91 -13.07 -15.67
C ASP A 44 -12.13 -14.17 -16.73
N ASP A 45 -13.13 -15.04 -16.55
CA ASP A 45 -13.43 -16.17 -17.44
C ASP A 45 -14.58 -15.89 -18.43
N GLU A 46 -15.19 -14.69 -18.44
CA GLU A 46 -16.21 -14.37 -19.45
C GLU A 46 -15.53 -14.01 -20.78
N PRO A 47 -15.65 -14.84 -21.84
CA PRO A 47 -15.12 -14.48 -23.14
C PRO A 47 -15.91 -13.28 -23.68
N ASP A 48 -15.22 -12.25 -24.15
CA ASP A 48 -15.78 -11.12 -24.89
C ASP A 48 -16.61 -11.63 -26.09
N GLN A 49 -17.90 -11.86 -25.85
CA GLN A 49 -18.90 -12.14 -26.88
C GLN A 49 -19.52 -10.81 -27.31
N ASP A 50 -18.69 -9.90 -27.84
CA ASP A 50 -19.19 -8.84 -28.71
C ASP A 50 -18.34 -8.72 -29.97
N ASN A 51 -18.72 -9.55 -30.92
CA ASN A 51 -18.46 -9.33 -32.32
C ASN A 51 -19.75 -9.70 -33.08
N LYS A 52 -20.79 -8.85 -32.97
CA LYS A 52 -21.78 -8.70 -34.05
C LYS A 52 -22.62 -7.43 -33.98
#